data_AF-A0A355SEF7-F1
#
_entry.id   AF-A0A355SEF7-F1
#
_cell.length_a   1.000
_cell.length_b   1.000
_cell.length_c   1.000
_cell.angle_alpha   90.00
_cell.angle_beta   90.00
_cell.angle_gamma   90.00
#
_symmetry.space_group_name_H-M   'P 1'
#
loop_
_entity.id
_entity.type
_entity.pdbx_description
1 polymer ?
#
loop_
_entity_poly.entity_id
_entity_poly.type
_entity_poly.pdbx_seq_one_letter_code
_entity_poly.pdbx_strand_id
1 'polypeptide(L)'
;SEYTYLVQGTRGTLKGTTNKLDWKYYIDSDEEARKLIIEPLRNEKGEPIYCSEKLKFHKGNWMAKGEEADDFNAKGLMFYRKFYDSMVNKKPFPITQDQVLKQIEVIEESHRQNEKTLNKFIII
;
A
#
# COMPACT_ATOMS: atom_id res chain seq x y z
N SER A 1 -0.85 19.17 -6.16
CA SER A 1 -0.99 18.21 -5.05
C SER A 1 0.33 17.46 -4.89
N GLU A 2 0.79 17.17 -3.66
CA GLU A 2 2.03 16.40 -3.41
C GLU A 2 1.91 14.94 -3.87
N TYR A 3 0.68 14.43 -3.99
CA TYR A 3 0.36 13.07 -4.42
C TYR A 3 -1.00 13.03 -5.15
N THR A 4 -1.15 12.07 -6.07
CA THR A 4 -2.41 11.70 -6.72
C THR A 4 -3.10 10.57 -5.94
N TYR A 5 -2.32 9.65 -5.41
CA TYR A 5 -2.77 8.50 -4.64
C TYR A 5 -2.30 8.64 -3.19
N LEU A 6 -3.23 8.47 -2.25
CA LEU A 6 -2.93 8.35 -0.83
C LEU A 6 -3.72 7.18 -0.27
N VAL A 7 -3.02 6.18 0.25
CA VAL A 7 -3.60 5.03 0.92
C VAL A 7 -3.09 5.03 2.35
N GLN A 8 -4.01 5.19 3.30
CA GLN A 8 -3.72 5.16 4.73
C GLN A 8 -4.25 3.86 5.32
N GLY A 9 -3.34 2.95 5.67
CA GLY A 9 -3.67 1.74 6.41
C GLY A 9 -3.42 1.93 7.90
N THR A 10 -3.94 1.00 8.71
CA THR A 10 -3.71 0.97 10.17
C THR A 10 -2.24 0.72 10.54
N ARG A 11 -1.48 0.06 9.66
CA ARG A 11 -0.08 -0.32 9.89
C ARG A 11 0.92 0.30 8.92
N GLY A 12 0.48 1.24 8.08
CA GLY A 12 1.34 1.78 7.04
C GLY A 12 0.64 2.80 6.16
N THR A 13 1.40 3.37 5.25
CA THR A 13 0.91 4.38 4.32
C THR A 13 1.65 4.23 3.00
N LEU A 14 0.93 4.43 1.90
CA LEU A 14 1.47 4.57 0.56
C LEU A 14 0.99 5.90 0.00
N LYS A 15 1.91 6.67 -0.59
CA LYS A 15 1.58 7.90 -1.32
C LYS A 15 2.30 7.93 -2.64
N GLY A 16 1.76 8.64 -3.62
CA GLY A 16 2.46 8.81 -4.88
C GLY A 16 1.63 9.41 -6.00
N THR A 17 2.22 9.42 -7.19
CA THR A 17 1.63 9.85 -8.45
C THR A 17 1.67 8.69 -9.45
N THR A 18 1.30 8.95 -10.70
CA THR A 18 1.42 7.96 -11.79
C THR A 18 2.85 7.51 -12.05
N ASN A 19 3.86 8.29 -11.65
CA ASN A 19 5.28 8.04 -11.97
C ASN A 19 6.14 7.73 -10.74
N LYS A 20 5.60 7.83 -9.53
CA LYS A 20 6.34 7.59 -8.29
C LYS A 20 5.42 7.10 -7.19
N LEU A 21 5.85 6.08 -6.47
CA LEU A 21 5.19 5.61 -5.25
C LEU A 21 6.23 5.53 -4.13
N ASP A 22 5.85 5.97 -2.93
CA ASP A 22 6.61 5.80 -1.69
C ASP A 22 5.70 5.12 -0.67
N TRP A 23 6.19 4.10 0.02
CA TRP A 23 5.43 3.42 1.07
C TRP A 23 6.28 3.15 2.31
N LYS A 24 5.59 3.10 3.44
CA LYS A 24 6.14 2.64 4.72
C LYS A 24 5.12 1.82 5.47
N TYR A 25 5.55 0.76 6.14
CA TYR A 25 4.68 -0.08 6.98
C TYR A 25 5.49 -0.74 8.09
N TYR A 26 4.81 -1.17 9.15
CA TYR A 26 5.40 -2.04 10.17
C TYR A 26 4.67 -3.40 10.17
N ILE A 27 5.34 -4.42 10.68
CA ILE A 27 4.81 -5.78 10.79
C ILE A 27 4.73 -6.10 12.28
N ASP A 28 3.54 -6.37 12.82
CA ASP A 28 3.38 -6.63 14.26
C ASP A 28 4.26 -7.78 14.77
N SER A 29 4.50 -8.81 13.95
CA SER A 29 5.35 -9.95 14.33
C SER A 29 6.83 -9.63 14.40
N ASP A 30 7.27 -8.49 13.85
CA ASP A 30 8.67 -8.02 13.99
C ASP A 30 8.91 -7.36 15.35
N GLU A 31 7.84 -7.03 16.08
CA GLU A 31 7.90 -6.26 17.32
C GLU A 31 7.75 -7.15 18.55
N GLU A 32 8.33 -6.72 19.66
CA GLU A 32 8.09 -7.34 20.95
C GLU A 32 6.61 -7.18 21.35
N ALA A 33 6.01 -8.26 21.85
CA ALA A 33 4.64 -8.24 22.36
C ALA A 33 4.51 -7.16 23.45
N ARG A 34 3.71 -6.14 23.18
CA ARG A 34 3.49 -5.04 24.12
C ARG A 34 2.46 -5.43 25.16
N LYS A 35 2.75 -5.11 26.43
CA LYS A 35 1.79 -5.25 27.51
C LYS A 35 0.91 -4.01 27.57
N LEU A 36 -0.38 -4.19 27.78
CA LEU A 36 -1.30 -3.07 28.00
C LEU A 36 -0.93 -2.37 29.31
N ILE A 37 -0.72 -1.06 29.23
CA ILE A 37 -0.53 -0.18 30.38
C ILE A 37 -1.78 0.68 30.47
N ILE A 38 -2.47 0.65 31.61
CA ILE A 38 -3.71 1.39 31.84
C ILE A 38 -3.42 2.65 32.65
N GLU A 39 -2.32 2.65 33.39
CA GLU A 39 -1.82 3.76 34.18
C GLU A 39 -1.18 4.86 33.29
N PRO A 40 -1.34 6.15 33.63
CA PRO A 40 -0.66 7.23 32.90
C PRO A 40 0.86 7.06 32.92
N LEU A 41 1.49 7.14 31.75
CA LEU A 41 2.95 7.10 31.64
C LEU A 41 3.56 8.33 32.34
N ARG A 42 4.49 8.10 33.26
CA ARG A 42 5.21 9.15 33.98
C ARG A 42 6.71 8.88 34.00
N ASN A 43 7.51 9.95 34.03
CA ASN A 43 8.96 9.83 34.25
C ASN A 43 9.29 9.66 35.76
N GLU A 44 10.58 9.55 36.08
CA GLU A 44 11.07 9.41 37.46
C GLU A 44 10.67 10.58 38.39
N LYS A 45 10.35 11.76 37.82
CA LYS A 45 9.88 12.95 38.55
C LYS A 45 8.36 13.01 38.67
N GLY A 46 7.64 12.01 38.16
CA GLY A 46 6.18 11.95 38.16
C GLY A 46 5.50 12.81 37.09
N GLU A 47 6.24 13.37 36.14
CA GLU A 47 5.69 14.20 35.06
C GLU A 47 5.14 13.31 33.93
N PRO A 48 4.03 13.68 33.27
CA PRO A 48 3.47 12.89 32.19
C PRO A 48 4.42 12.81 30.99
N ILE A 49 4.49 11.65 30.35
CA ILE A 49 5.29 11.42 29.14
C ILE A 49 4.45 10.82 28.02
N TYR A 50 4.93 10.99 26.78
CA TYR A 50 4.34 10.36 25.60
C TYR A 50 4.84 8.92 25.43
N CYS A 51 4.06 8.14 24.68
CA CYS A 51 4.48 6.89 24.07
C CYS A 51 5.83 7.07 23.35
N SER A 52 6.76 6.14 23.58
CA SER A 52 8.13 6.20 23.05
C SER A 52 8.52 4.91 22.33
N GLU A 53 7.53 4.06 22.03
CA GLU A 53 7.67 2.81 21.32
C GLU A 53 8.32 3.05 19.96
N LYS A 54 9.42 2.35 19.73
CA LYS A 54 10.11 2.36 18.45
C LYS A 54 9.65 1.15 17.66
N LEU A 55 8.91 1.41 16.58
CA LEU A 55 8.52 0.40 15.60
C LEU A 55 9.56 0.34 14.49
N LYS A 56 9.87 -0.87 14.03
CA LYS A 56 10.67 -1.14 12.85
C LYS A 56 9.83 -0.91 11.60
N PHE A 57 10.04 0.25 10.98
CA PHE A 57 9.39 0.58 9.71
C PHE A 57 10.17 0.01 8.52
N HIS A 58 9.47 -0.79 7.72
CA HIS A 58 9.85 -1.18 6.38
C HIS A 58 9.46 -0.07 5.42
N LYS A 59 10.37 0.32 4.53
CA LYS A 59 10.15 1.40 3.55
C LYS A 59 10.48 0.89 2.17
N GLY A 60 9.74 1.36 1.18
CA GLY A 60 10.05 1.13 -0.22
C GLY A 60 9.63 2.30 -1.07
N ASN A 61 10.18 2.33 -2.27
CA ASN A 61 9.82 3.30 -3.28
C ASN A 61 9.85 2.64 -4.65
N TRP A 62 9.06 3.20 -5.55
CA TRP A 62 9.07 2.88 -6.97
C TRP A 62 9.04 4.20 -7.74
N MET A 63 9.75 4.24 -8.85
CA MET A 63 9.77 5.37 -9.75
C MET A 63 9.82 4.84 -11.17
N ALA A 64 8.91 5.32 -12.01
CA ALA A 64 8.86 4.98 -13.43
C ALA A 64 10.18 5.37 -14.11
N LYS A 65 10.69 4.49 -14.99
CA LYS A 65 11.92 4.73 -15.75
C LYS A 65 11.72 4.43 -17.23
N GLY A 66 12.43 5.17 -18.08
CA GLY A 66 12.39 4.96 -19.53
C GLY A 66 10.98 5.14 -20.09
N GLU A 67 10.54 4.19 -20.93
CA GLU A 67 9.21 4.24 -21.55
C GLU A 67 8.09 4.29 -20.50
N GLU A 68 8.23 3.68 -19.31
CA GLU A 68 7.20 3.69 -18.26
C GLU A 68 6.81 5.09 -17.77
N ALA A 69 7.71 6.08 -17.94
CA ALA A 69 7.46 7.47 -17.57
C ALA A 69 6.67 8.25 -18.65
N ASP A 70 6.54 7.71 -19.86
CA ASP A 70 5.75 8.26 -20.96
C ASP A 70 4.33 7.68 -20.94
N ASP A 71 3.45 8.35 -20.18
CA ASP A 71 2.11 7.88 -19.82
C ASP A 71 1.25 7.47 -21.03
N PHE A 72 1.34 8.22 -22.14
CA PHE A 72 0.51 7.98 -23.33
C PHE A 72 1.02 6.81 -24.17
N ASN A 73 2.33 6.80 -24.47
CA ASN A 73 2.92 5.77 -25.33
C ASN A 73 3.10 4.43 -24.59
N ALA A 74 3.44 4.45 -23.30
CA ALA A 74 3.67 3.22 -22.57
C ALA A 74 2.41 2.53 -22.09
N LYS A 75 1.35 3.25 -21.69
CA LYS A 75 0.16 2.58 -21.14
C LYS A 75 -0.86 2.21 -22.21
N GLY A 76 -1.11 3.10 -23.16
CA GLY A 76 -2.07 2.86 -24.25
C GLY A 76 -1.49 2.04 -25.39
N LEU A 77 -0.43 2.55 -26.03
CA LEU A 77 0.09 1.95 -27.26
C LEU A 77 0.75 0.59 -27.02
N MET A 78 1.43 0.39 -25.88
CA MET A 78 2.02 -0.90 -25.53
C MET A 78 0.96 -2.01 -25.42
N PHE A 79 -0.20 -1.73 -24.82
CA PHE A 79 -1.30 -2.70 -24.74
C PHE A 79 -1.68 -3.21 -26.12
N TYR A 80 -1.99 -2.30 -27.06
CA TYR A 80 -2.40 -2.67 -28.41
C TYR A 80 -1.30 -3.40 -29.18
N ARG A 81 -0.02 -3.00 -29.01
CA ARG A 81 1.13 -3.71 -29.59
C ARG A 81 1.21 -5.16 -29.09
N LYS A 82 1.10 -5.36 -27.76
CA LYS A 82 1.13 -6.71 -27.16
C LYS A 82 -0.10 -7.54 -27.54
N PHE A 83 -1.25 -6.89 -27.67
CA PHE A 83 -2.48 -7.53 -28.09
C PHE A 83 -2.40 -8.02 -29.54
N TYR A 84 -1.92 -7.16 -30.45
CA TYR A 84 -1.63 -7.54 -31.84
C TYR A 84 -0.65 -8.72 -31.90
N ASP A 85 0.45 -8.66 -31.17
CA ASP A 85 1.45 -9.73 -31.10
C ASP A 85 0.85 -11.06 -30.60
N SER A 86 -0.07 -11.01 -29.64
CA SER A 86 -0.72 -12.21 -29.13
C SER A 86 -1.70 -12.81 -30.15
N MET A 87 -2.47 -11.96 -30.83
CA MET A 87 -3.47 -12.39 -31.81
C MET A 87 -2.85 -12.91 -33.10
N VAL A 88 -1.91 -12.14 -33.66
CA VAL A 88 -1.29 -12.37 -34.97
C VAL A 88 -0.07 -13.28 -34.87
N ASN A 89 0.84 -12.98 -33.94
CA ASN A 89 2.11 -13.70 -33.80
C ASN A 89 2.06 -14.84 -32.77
N LYS A 90 0.88 -15.12 -32.18
CA LYS A 90 0.66 -16.17 -31.17
C LYS A 90 1.60 -16.09 -29.96
N LYS A 91 2.11 -14.89 -29.66
CA LYS A 91 2.93 -14.67 -28.47
C LYS A 91 2.05 -14.70 -27.21
N PRO A 92 2.57 -15.21 -26.07
CA PRO A 92 1.88 -15.08 -24.80
C PRO A 92 1.62 -13.61 -24.46
N PHE A 93 0.41 -13.30 -24.01
CA PHE A 93 0.09 -11.96 -23.52
C PHE A 93 0.79 -11.75 -22.17
N PRO A 94 1.44 -10.60 -21.93
CA PRO A 94 2.28 -10.40 -20.74
C PRO A 94 1.48 -10.29 -19.43
N ILE A 95 0.18 -10.00 -19.51
CA ILE A 95 -0.72 -9.93 -18.36
C ILE A 95 -1.54 -11.21 -18.31
N THR A 96 -1.29 -12.06 -17.32
CA THR A 96 -2.00 -13.34 -17.17
C THR A 96 -3.30 -13.16 -16.38
N GLN A 97 -4.21 -14.14 -16.49
CA GLN A 97 -5.44 -14.15 -15.70
C GLN A 97 -5.14 -14.20 -14.19
N ASP A 98 -4.14 -14.96 -13.77
CA ASP A 98 -3.72 -15.03 -12.36
C ASP A 98 -3.28 -13.66 -11.81
N GLN A 99 -2.59 -12.85 -12.62
CA GLN A 99 -2.20 -11.50 -12.23
C GLN A 99 -3.42 -10.56 -12.10
N VAL A 100 -4.45 -10.76 -12.91
CA VAL A 100 -5.72 -10.01 -12.80
C VAL A 100 -6.49 -10.43 -11.57
N LEU A 101 -6.62 -11.74 -11.32
CA LEU A 101 -7.27 -12.28 -10.13
C LEU A 101 -6.61 -11.79 -8.84
N LYS A 102 -5.29 -11.72 -8.81
CA LYS A 102 -4.55 -11.18 -7.66
C LYS A 102 -4.88 -9.70 -7.39
N GLN A 103 -5.09 -8.90 -8.42
CA GLN A 103 -5.51 -7.50 -8.25
C GLN A 103 -6.92 -7.43 -7.68
N ILE A 104 -7.84 -8.27 -8.15
CA ILE A 104 -9.21 -8.36 -7.64
C ILE A 104 -9.20 -8.79 -6.16
N GLU A 105 -8.43 -9.81 -5.80
CA GLU A 105 -8.30 -10.29 -4.41
C GLU A 105 -7.86 -9.17 -3.46
N VAL A 106 -6.89 -8.34 -3.87
CA VAL A 106 -6.43 -7.19 -3.07
C VAL A 106 -7.55 -6.14 -2.90
N ILE A 107 -8.33 -5.88 -3.96
CA ILE A 107 -9.45 -4.92 -3.92
C ILE A 107 -10.57 -5.44 -3.01
N GLU A 108 -10.93 -6.71 -3.13
CA GLU A 108 -11.96 -7.35 -2.30
C GLU A 108 -11.55 -7.41 -0.84
N GLU A 109 -10.30 -7.77 -0.55
CA GLU A 109 -9.77 -7.78 0.82
C GLU A 109 -9.74 -6.38 1.42
N SER A 110 -9.38 -5.37 0.60
CA SER A 110 -9.47 -3.96 1.00
C SER A 110 -10.90 -3.56 1.36
N HIS A 111 -11.89 -3.92 0.54
CA HIS A 111 -13.30 -3.66 0.84
C HIS A 111 -13.76 -4.39 2.11
N ARG A 112 -13.42 -5.67 2.27
CA ARG A 112 -13.76 -6.48 3.45
C ARG A 112 -13.17 -5.90 4.73
N GLN A 113 -11.94 -5.39 4.70
CA GLN A 113 -11.33 -4.72 5.84
C GLN A 113 -11.98 -3.37 6.14
N ASN A 114 -12.33 -2.61 5.10
CA ASN A 114 -13.01 -1.32 5.24
C ASN A 114 -14.41 -1.46 5.86
N GLU A 115 -15.21 -2.42 5.40
CA GLU A 115 -16.53 -2.74 5.97
C GLU A 115 -16.44 -3.07 7.46
N LYS A 116 -15.47 -3.91 7.85
CA LYS A 116 -15.23 -4.25 9.27
C LYS A 116 -14.74 -3.08 10.12
N THR A 117 -14.21 -2.03 9.50
CA THR A 117 -13.65 -0.86 10.19
C THR A 117 -14.70 0.25 10.37
N LEU A 118 -15.58 0.46 9.40
CA LEU A 118 -16.67 1.45 9.47
C LEU A 118 -17.67 1.18 10.61
N ASN A 119 -17.95 -0.10 10.91
CA ASN A 119 -18.90 -0.47 11.96
C ASN A 119 -18.34 -0.40 13.41
N LYS A 120 -17.06 -0.05 13.60
CA LYS A 120 -16.45 0.02 14.94
C LYS A 120 -16.31 1.44 15.50
N PHE A 121 -16.38 2.47 14.66
CA PHE A 121 -16.31 3.88 15.10
C PHE A 121 -17.68 4.54 15.28
N ILE A 122 -18.77 3.80 15.04
CA ILE A 122 -20.17 4.23 15.27
C ILE A 122 -20.80 3.32 16.35
N ILE A 123 -20.09 3.00 17.42
CA ILE A 123 -20.74 2.66 18.70
C ILE A 123 -19.89 3.30 19.78
N ILE A 124 -20.49 4.30 20.40
CA ILE A 124 -20.03 5.04 21.59
C ILE A 124 -19.90 4.06 22.77
#